data_AF-D1CTE0-F1
#
_entry.id   AF-D1CTE0-F1
#
_cell.length_a   1.000
_cell.length_b   1.000
_cell.length_c   1.000
_cell.angle_alpha   90.00
_cell.angle_beta   90.00
_cell.angle_gamma   90.00
#
_symmetry.space_group_name_H-M   'P 1'
#
loop_
_entity.id
_entity.type
_entity.pdbx_description
1 polymer ?
#
loop_
_entity_poly.entity_id
_entity_poly.type
_entity_poly.pdbx_seq_one_letter_code
_entity_poly.pdbx_strand_id
1 'polypeptide(L)'
;GVRFGGAIPHDAVLLPLLYLKQEIGKAHLTYRYRATSQAIQEYFGTGLEPTAICIASGAYREKNVLLISEGGPGDEIRFAATYGRLASLFRSLSVTCDPRLVSLMERSFPEITFVSVRRHRNEILPASLHDRARVNDRRLI
;
A
#
# COMPACT_ATOMS: atom_id res chain seq x y z
N GLY A 1 7.67 20.29 10.70
CA GLY A 1 6.72 19.20 11.01
C GLY A 1 5.75 19.04 9.88
N VAL A 2 5.70 17.87 9.24
CA VAL A 2 4.71 17.58 8.20
C VAL A 2 3.35 17.43 8.90
N ARG A 3 2.38 18.29 8.59
CA ARG A 3 1.01 18.12 9.08
C ARG A 3 0.48 16.81 8.51
N PHE A 4 -0.15 15.98 9.34
CA PHE A 4 -0.85 14.79 8.86
C PHE A 4 -2.05 15.27 8.02
N GLY A 5 -1.94 15.17 6.69
CA GLY A 5 -2.92 15.70 5.73
C GLY A 5 -2.26 16.50 4.60
N GLY A 6 -2.86 16.48 3.41
CA GLY A 6 -2.35 17.13 2.20
C GLY A 6 -1.82 16.14 1.17
N ALA A 7 -1.34 16.67 0.05
CA ALA A 7 -0.70 15.90 -1.01
C ALA A 7 0.29 16.81 -1.75
N ILE A 8 1.27 16.22 -2.42
CA ILE A 8 2.25 16.94 -3.23
C ILE A 8 2.13 16.43 -4.67
N PRO A 9 2.06 17.30 -5.70
CA PRO A 9 1.97 16.83 -7.08
C PRO A 9 3.00 15.76 -7.40
N HIS A 10 2.57 14.67 -8.05
CA HIS A 10 3.47 13.60 -8.41
C HIS A 10 4.25 13.96 -9.67
N ASP A 11 5.58 13.97 -9.56
CA ASP A 11 6.49 14.19 -10.68
C ASP A 11 7.64 13.16 -10.63
N ALA A 12 8.06 12.68 -11.81
CA ALA A 12 9.04 11.60 -11.94
C ALA A 12 10.42 11.98 -11.40
N VAL A 13 10.76 13.28 -11.37
CA VAL A 13 12.01 13.81 -10.82
C VAL A 13 11.85 14.13 -9.33
N LEU A 14 10.68 14.62 -8.92
CA LEU A 14 10.43 15.04 -7.55
C LEU A 14 10.55 13.89 -6.54
N LEU A 15 10.02 12.70 -6.86
CA LEU A 15 10.04 11.57 -5.93
C LEU A 15 11.49 11.13 -5.57
N PRO A 16 12.39 10.88 -6.54
CA PRO A 16 13.81 10.64 -6.25
C PRO A 16 14.46 11.76 -5.45
N LEU A 17 14.18 13.03 -5.76
CA LEU A 17 14.76 14.17 -5.03
C LEU A 17 14.31 14.21 -3.56
N LEU A 18 13.04 13.92 -3.28
CA LEU A 18 12.53 13.86 -1.90
C LEU A 18 13.17 12.72 -1.11
N TYR A 19 13.44 11.57 -1.73
CA TYR A 19 14.19 10.49 -1.09
C TYR A 19 15.65 10.87 -0.84
N LEU A 20 16.33 11.49 -1.81
CA LEU A 20 17.71 11.98 -1.65
C LEU A 20 17.83 12.99 -0.50
N LYS A 21 16.82 13.85 -0.33
CA LYS A 21 16.72 14.81 0.78
C LYS A 21 16.24 14.20 2.09
N GLN A 22 15.99 12.90 2.15
CA GLN A 22 15.43 12.19 3.30
C GLN A 22 14.06 12.72 3.76
N GLU A 23 13.32 13.39 2.88
CA GLU A 23 11.98 13.92 3.15
C GLU A 23 10.90 12.85 2.92
N ILE A 24 11.03 11.71 3.60
CA ILE A 24 10.23 10.50 3.36
C ILE A 24 8.73 10.77 3.49
N GLY A 25 8.32 11.60 4.45
CA GLY A 25 6.91 11.98 4.62
C GLY A 25 6.37 12.69 3.38
N LYS A 26 7.12 13.64 2.82
CA LYS A 26 6.73 14.35 1.59
C LYS A 26 6.72 13.42 0.39
N ALA A 27 7.70 12.51 0.29
CA ALA A 27 7.72 11.49 -0.77
C ALA A 27 6.41 10.69 -0.80
N HIS A 28 5.92 10.21 0.35
CA HIS A 28 4.67 9.45 0.42
C HIS A 28 3.42 10.32 0.15
N LEU A 29 3.46 11.63 0.43
CA LEU A 29 2.37 12.54 0.05
C LEU A 29 2.18 12.68 -1.46
N THR A 30 3.19 12.33 -2.27
CA THR A 30 3.06 12.31 -3.74
C THR A 30 2.15 11.20 -4.25
N TYR A 31 2.00 10.11 -3.49
CA TYR A 31 1.21 8.95 -3.90
C TYR A 31 -0.29 9.28 -3.99
N ARG A 32 -0.75 10.28 -3.21
CA ARG A 32 -2.13 10.76 -3.22
C ARG A 32 -2.52 11.48 -4.52
N TYR A 33 -1.55 11.96 -5.28
CA TYR A 33 -1.76 12.59 -6.60
C TYR A 33 -1.65 11.61 -7.78
N ARG A 34 -1.35 10.33 -7.54
CA ARG A 34 -1.25 9.35 -8.63
C ARG A 34 -2.58 9.19 -9.35
N ALA A 35 -2.52 8.96 -10.65
CA ALA A 35 -3.69 8.65 -11.48
C ALA A 35 -4.52 7.50 -10.90
N THR A 36 -3.88 6.47 -10.33
CA THR A 36 -4.57 5.36 -9.66
C THR A 36 -5.43 5.82 -8.48
N SER A 37 -4.93 6.74 -7.65
CA SER A 37 -5.69 7.26 -6.50
C SER A 37 -6.92 8.05 -6.96
N GLN A 38 -6.77 8.82 -8.05
CA GLN A 38 -7.87 9.58 -8.66
C GLN A 38 -8.90 8.64 -9.30
N ALA A 39 -8.44 7.65 -10.07
CA ALA A 39 -9.32 6.66 -10.70
C ALA A 39 -10.12 5.83 -9.68
N ILE A 40 -9.52 5.46 -8.54
CA ILE A 40 -10.22 4.80 -7.44
C ILE A 40 -11.30 5.71 -6.86
N GLN A 41 -10.98 6.98 -6.62
CA GLN A 41 -11.95 7.95 -6.10
C GLN A 41 -13.16 8.11 -7.04
N GLU A 42 -12.89 8.23 -8.34
CA GLU A 42 -13.91 8.36 -9.39
C GLU A 42 -14.76 7.09 -9.48
N TYR A 43 -14.13 5.91 -9.53
CA TYR A 43 -14.81 4.62 -9.63
C TYR A 43 -15.76 4.36 -8.46
N PHE A 44 -15.35 4.66 -7.23
CA PHE A 44 -16.18 4.47 -6.04
C PHE A 44 -17.13 5.64 -5.77
N GLY A 45 -17.05 6.73 -6.53
CA GLY A 45 -17.94 7.89 -6.40
C GLY A 45 -17.96 8.50 -5.00
N THR A 46 -16.83 8.46 -4.28
CA THR A 46 -16.82 8.76 -2.83
C THR A 46 -17.03 10.25 -2.51
N GLY A 47 -16.83 11.14 -3.47
CA GLY A 47 -16.81 12.60 -3.26
C GLY A 47 -15.67 13.08 -2.33
N LEU A 48 -14.77 12.17 -1.93
CA LEU A 48 -13.63 12.46 -1.06
C LEU A 48 -12.36 12.57 -1.88
N GLU A 49 -11.81 13.77 -1.97
CA GLU A 49 -10.52 14.01 -2.61
C GLU A 49 -9.41 13.21 -1.90
N PRO A 50 -8.62 12.36 -2.60
CA PRO A 50 -7.56 11.57 -1.96
C PRO A 50 -6.53 12.42 -1.22
N THR A 51 -6.35 13.65 -1.70
CA THR A 51 -5.44 14.65 -1.14
C THR A 51 -5.92 15.22 0.20
N ALA A 52 -7.23 15.18 0.45
CA ALA A 52 -7.86 15.67 1.67
C ALA A 52 -7.93 14.59 2.78
N ILE A 53 -7.72 13.31 2.45
CA ILE A 53 -7.84 12.22 3.42
C ILE A 53 -6.77 12.34 4.50
N CYS A 54 -7.17 12.39 5.77
CA CYS A 54 -6.27 12.27 6.91
C CYS A 54 -6.77 11.18 7.85
N ILE A 55 -6.30 9.94 7.67
CA ILE A 55 -6.74 8.80 8.48
C ILE A 55 -6.42 8.95 9.97
N ALA A 56 -5.44 9.79 10.31
CA ALA A 56 -5.07 10.10 11.69
C ALA A 56 -5.96 11.17 12.36
N SER A 57 -6.89 11.79 11.63
CA SER A 57 -7.76 12.85 12.17
C SER A 57 -8.79 12.34 13.18
N GLY A 58 -9.04 11.03 13.21
CA GLY A 58 -10.11 10.41 13.98
C GLY A 58 -11.48 10.43 13.29
N ALA A 59 -11.64 11.14 12.17
CA ALA A 59 -12.90 11.20 11.42
C ALA A 59 -13.37 9.83 10.87
N TYR A 60 -12.46 8.85 10.83
CA TYR A 60 -12.71 7.52 10.27
C TYR A 60 -12.81 6.41 11.32
N ARG A 61 -12.80 6.72 12.62
CA ARG A 61 -12.82 5.70 13.71
C ARG A 61 -13.96 4.72 13.61
N GLU A 62 -15.13 5.16 13.15
CA GLU A 62 -16.31 4.29 13.05
C GLU A 62 -16.42 3.54 11.71
N LYS A 63 -15.44 3.68 10.82
CA LYS A 63 -15.46 3.07 9.49
C LYS A 63 -14.86 1.67 9.50
N ASN A 64 -15.43 0.80 8.67
CA ASN A 64 -14.81 -0.46 8.27
C ASN A 64 -13.96 -0.18 7.04
N VAL A 65 -12.66 -0.49 7.10
CA VAL A 65 -11.71 -0.09 6.06
C VAL A 65 -11.11 -1.32 5.38
N LEU A 66 -11.05 -1.26 4.05
CA LEU A 66 -10.27 -2.19 3.24
C LEU A 66 -8.98 -1.50 2.77
N LEU A 67 -7.82 -2.04 3.16
CA LEU A 67 -6.53 -1.65 2.63
C LEU A 67 -6.18 -2.52 1.41
N ILE A 68 -6.04 -1.86 0.26
CA ILE A 68 -5.57 -2.48 -0.98
C ILE A 68 -4.06 -2.29 -1.07
N SER A 69 -3.29 -3.34 -0.84
CA SER A 69 -1.83 -3.30 -0.98
C SER A 69 -1.48 -3.30 -2.46
N GLU A 70 -0.68 -2.32 -2.90
CA GLU A 70 -0.21 -2.18 -4.30
C GLU A 70 1.08 -3.00 -4.55
N GLY A 71 1.90 -3.18 -3.50
CA GLY A 71 3.23 -3.77 -3.58
C GLY A 71 3.25 -5.30 -3.64
N GLY A 72 4.48 -5.83 -3.70
CA GLY A 72 4.71 -7.28 -3.61
C GLY A 72 4.73 -7.78 -2.16
N PRO A 73 4.90 -9.09 -1.93
CA PRO A 73 4.97 -9.66 -0.57
C PRO A 73 6.10 -9.04 0.29
N GLY A 74 7.21 -8.63 -0.32
CA GLY A 74 8.28 -7.94 0.40
C GLY A 74 7.87 -6.57 0.95
N ASP A 75 7.03 -5.84 0.21
CA ASP A 75 6.49 -4.56 0.68
C ASP A 75 5.48 -4.78 1.80
N GLU A 76 4.65 -5.82 1.71
CA GLU A 76 3.72 -6.19 2.79
C GLU A 76 4.45 -6.49 4.10
N ILE A 77 5.53 -7.29 4.07
CA ILE A 77 6.36 -7.55 5.25
C ILE A 77 6.97 -6.25 5.78
N ARG A 78 7.52 -5.40 4.90
CA ARG A 78 8.11 -4.11 5.30
C ARG A 78 7.10 -3.22 6.03
N PHE A 79 5.87 -3.14 5.53
CA PHE A 79 4.84 -2.28 6.09
C PHE A 79 4.03 -2.93 7.22
N ALA A 80 4.20 -4.23 7.48
CA ALA A 80 3.52 -4.95 8.55
C ALA A 80 3.75 -4.30 9.93
N ALA A 81 4.93 -3.70 10.16
CA ALA A 81 5.22 -2.95 11.39
C ALA A 81 4.23 -1.79 11.67
N THR A 82 3.47 -1.34 10.66
CA THR A 82 2.48 -0.26 10.79
C THR A 82 1.06 -0.77 11.06
N TYR A 83 0.80 -2.08 10.87
CA TYR A 83 -0.56 -2.64 10.88
C TYR A 83 -1.27 -2.51 12.22
N GLY A 84 -0.60 -2.78 13.35
CA GLY A 84 -1.24 -2.60 14.67
C GLY A 84 -1.68 -1.16 14.92
N ARG A 85 -0.84 -0.18 14.56
CA ARG A 85 -1.23 1.24 14.61
C ARG A 85 -2.38 1.53 13.67
N LEU A 86 -2.34 1.01 12.44
CA LEU A 86 -3.39 1.22 11.45
C LEU A 86 -4.74 0.65 11.90
N ALA A 87 -4.76 -0.55 12.48
CA ALA A 87 -5.96 -1.19 13.01
C ALA A 87 -6.64 -0.33 14.09
N SER A 88 -5.85 0.30 14.97
CA SER A 88 -6.39 1.20 16.00
C SER A 88 -7.05 2.50 15.51
N LEU A 89 -6.95 2.82 14.21
CA LEU A 89 -7.54 4.04 13.64
C LEU A 89 -8.99 3.86 13.18
N PHE A 90 -9.48 2.63 13.11
CA PHE A 90 -10.77 2.29 12.48
C PHE A 90 -11.56 1.30 13.35
N ARG A 91 -12.84 1.09 13.01
CA ARG A 91 -13.71 0.12 13.70
C ARG A 91 -13.28 -1.30 13.36
N SER A 92 -12.97 -1.53 12.10
CA SER A 92 -12.40 -2.77 11.61
C SER A 92 -11.49 -2.50 10.42
N LEU A 93 -10.48 -3.36 10.26
CA LEU A 93 -9.52 -3.29 9.18
C LEU A 93 -9.44 -4.64 8.48
N SER A 94 -9.68 -4.62 7.17
CA SER A 94 -9.36 -5.71 6.26
C SER A 94 -8.17 -5.32 5.38
N VAL A 95 -7.24 -6.22 5.14
CA VAL A 95 -6.03 -5.96 4.33
C VAL A 95 -5.92 -7.02 3.24
N THR A 96 -5.84 -6.59 1.98
CA THR A 96 -5.49 -7.51 0.90
C THR A 96 -4.05 -8.01 1.09
N CYS A 97 -3.83 -9.31 0.97
CA CYS A 97 -2.57 -9.97 1.31
C CYS A 97 -2.19 -11.02 0.26
N ASP A 98 -0.90 -11.10 -0.05
CA ASP A 98 -0.38 -12.19 -0.89
C ASP A 98 -0.69 -13.55 -0.24
N PRO A 99 -1.21 -14.55 -0.97
CA PRO A 99 -1.60 -15.83 -0.39
C PRO A 99 -0.48 -16.52 0.40
N ARG A 100 0.79 -16.27 0.06
CA ARG A 100 1.95 -16.84 0.77
C ARG A 100 2.15 -16.27 2.17
N LEU A 101 1.59 -15.10 2.45
CA LEU A 101 1.78 -14.37 3.70
C LEU A 101 0.57 -14.43 4.63
N VAL A 102 -0.62 -14.81 4.15
CA VAL A 102 -1.88 -14.77 4.92
C VAL A 102 -1.73 -15.42 6.30
N SER A 103 -1.24 -16.66 6.37
CA SER A 103 -1.11 -17.38 7.65
C SER A 103 -0.10 -16.76 8.62
N LEU A 104 0.93 -16.09 8.10
CA LEU A 104 1.88 -15.32 8.92
C LEU A 104 1.22 -14.05 9.44
N MET A 105 0.51 -13.33 8.58
CA MET A 105 -0.11 -12.06 8.90
C MET A 105 -1.27 -12.22 9.90
N GLU A 106 -2.16 -13.20 9.69
CA GLU A 106 -3.26 -13.51 10.62
C GLU A 106 -2.76 -13.89 12.01
N ARG A 107 -1.66 -14.67 12.08
CA ARG A 107 -1.04 -15.01 13.37
C ARG A 107 -0.43 -13.78 14.06
N SER A 108 0.09 -12.83 13.29
CA SER A 108 0.79 -11.66 13.82
C SER A 108 -0.17 -10.53 14.21
N PHE A 109 -1.33 -10.45 13.55
CA PHE A 109 -2.34 -9.41 13.72
C PHE A 109 -3.74 -10.03 13.76
N PRO A 110 -4.10 -10.74 14.84
CA PRO A 110 -5.37 -11.48 14.94
C PRO A 110 -6.62 -10.59 14.88
N GLU A 111 -6.47 -9.28 15.11
CA GLU A 111 -7.53 -8.28 15.00
C GLU A 111 -7.79 -7.78 13.57
N ILE A 112 -6.94 -8.14 12.61
CA ILE A 112 -7.03 -7.73 11.21
C ILE A 112 -7.52 -8.90 10.36
N THR A 113 -8.50 -8.63 9.49
CA THR A 113 -8.94 -9.62 8.50
C THR A 113 -8.04 -9.56 7.26
N PHE A 114 -7.35 -10.64 6.91
CA PHE A 114 -6.53 -10.69 5.70
C PHE A 114 -7.30 -11.32 4.54
N VAL A 115 -7.37 -10.61 3.41
CA VAL A 115 -8.05 -11.05 2.19
C VAL A 115 -7.00 -11.54 1.21
N SER A 116 -6.97 -12.85 0.96
CA SER A 116 -6.04 -13.46 0.00
C SER A 116 -6.26 -12.95 -1.42
N VAL A 117 -5.29 -12.21 -1.97
CA VAL A 117 -5.33 -11.67 -3.34
C VAL A 117 -4.02 -12.00 -4.06
N ARG A 118 -4.11 -12.78 -5.15
CA ARG A 118 -2.95 -12.98 -6.04
C ARG A 118 -2.66 -11.70 -6.80
N ARG A 119 -1.43 -11.19 -6.69
CA ARG A 119 -0.95 -10.05 -7.46
C ARG A 119 0.09 -10.49 -8.46
N HIS A 120 -0.12 -10.15 -9.72
CA HIS A 120 0.88 -10.31 -10.76
C HIS A 120 1.72 -9.04 -10.78
N ARG A 121 3.01 -9.15 -10.42
CA ARG A 121 3.97 -8.10 -10.81
C ARG A 121 4.09 -8.14 -12.33
N ASN A 122 4.23 -6.98 -12.96
CA ASN A 122 4.62 -6.83 -14.37
C ASN A 122 6.08 -7.30 -14.61
N GLU A 123 6.48 -8.41 -14.01
CA GLU A 123 7.60 -9.18 -14.52
C GLU A 123 7.05 -9.80 -15.81
N ILE A 124 7.59 -9.42 -16.96
CA ILE A 124 7.36 -10.18 -18.20
C ILE A 124 8.01 -11.53 -17.96
N LEU A 125 7.26 -12.44 -17.35
CA LEU A 125 7.69 -13.79 -17.08
C LEU A 125 7.22 -14.63 -18.27
N PRO A 126 8.13 -15.15 -19.09
CA PRO A 126 7.77 -16.07 -20.17
C PRO A 126 7.21 -17.42 -19.65
N ALA A 127 7.12 -17.62 -18.33
CA ALA A 127 6.64 -18.84 -17.70
C ALA A 127 5.94 -18.56 -16.37
N SER A 128 5.07 -19.49 -15.94
CA SER A 128 4.37 -19.39 -14.65
C SER A 128 5.35 -19.34 -13.47
N LEU A 129 5.05 -18.49 -12.47
CA LEU A 129 5.82 -18.33 -11.23
C LEU A 129 6.00 -19.62 -10.40
N HIS A 130 5.20 -20.65 -10.67
CA HIS A 130 5.31 -21.95 -10.00
C HIS A 130 6.53 -22.75 -10.46
N ASP A 131 7.06 -22.46 -11.65
CA ASP A 131 8.28 -23.09 -12.19
C ASP A 131 9.48 -22.15 -12.03
N ARG A 132 10.07 -22.17 -10.82
CA ARG A 132 11.31 -21.42 -10.53
C ARG A 132 12.54 -22.02 -11.19
N ALA A 133 12.48 -23.21 -11.79
CA ALA A 133 13.62 -23.80 -12.48
C ALA A 133 14.04 -22.98 -13.72
N ARG A 134 13.13 -22.12 -14.23
CA ARG A 134 13.39 -21.24 -15.37
C ARG A 134 13.82 -19.81 -14.99
N VAL A 135 13.83 -19.49 -13.70
CA VAL A 135 14.36 -18.22 -13.18
C VAL A 135 15.82 -18.47 -12.81
N ASN A 136 16.75 -18.09 -13.68
CA ASN A 136 18.18 -18.23 -13.43
C ASN A 136 18.81 -16.91 -12.94
N ASP A 137 19.89 -17.01 -12.15
CA ASP A 137 20.57 -15.87 -11.53
C ASP A 137 21.04 -14.80 -12.53
N ARG A 138 21.31 -15.19 -13.78
CA ARG A 138 21.69 -14.25 -14.85
C ARG A 138 20.60 -13.24 -15.21
N ARG A 139 19.36 -13.41 -14.74
CA ARG A 139 18.23 -12.50 -14.96
C ARG A 139 17.93 -11.60 -13.75
N LEU A 140 18.68 -11.74 -12.66
CA LEU A 140 18.50 -10.99 -11.41
C LEU A 140 19.61 -9.95 -11.16
N ILE A 141 20.56 -9.79 -12.10
CA ILE A 141 21.60 -8.76 -12.13
C ILE A 141 21.27 -7.71 -13.20
#